data_AF-A0A959Y0H2-F1
#
_entry.id   AF-A0A959Y0H2-F1
#
_cell.length_a   1.000
_cell.length_b   1.000
_cell.length_c   1.000
_cell.angle_alpha   90.00
_cell.angle_beta   90.00
_cell.angle_gamma   90.00
#
_symmetry.space_group_name_H-M   'P 1'
#
loop_
_entity.id
_entity.type
_entity.pdbx_description
1 polymer ?
#
loop_
_entity_poly.entity_id
_entity_poly.type
_entity_poly.pdbx_seq_one_letter_code
_entity_poly.pdbx_strand_id
1 'polypeptide(L)'
;MEIEIFTLADFAQDNHSKLTVVGTFDSIQSKQFPAVHASCSIATRLRFSSKETGDHDFKLRLIDADGKEIIQPVQGKISVSNPANGQFGSVNIVVNFNQLKFEKPGRYSFELYID
;
A
#
# COMPACT_ATOMS: atom_id res chain seq x y z
N MET A 1 -13.71 9.21 -1.19
CA MET A 1 -12.86 8.44 -0.28
C MET A 1 -11.64 9.28 -0.02
N GLU A 2 -11.06 9.23 1.18
CA GLU A 2 -9.89 10.01 1.54
C GLU A 2 -8.74 9.10 1.96
N ILE A 3 -7.54 9.37 1.44
CA ILE A 3 -6.32 8.67 1.85
C ILE A 3 -5.77 9.39 3.07
N GLU A 4 -5.85 8.75 4.24
CA GLU A 4 -5.23 9.27 5.47
C GLU A 4 -3.75 8.89 5.53
N ILE A 5 -3.42 7.66 5.10
CA ILE A 5 -2.05 7.15 5.05
C ILE A 5 -1.88 6.36 3.76
N PHE A 6 -0.79 6.59 3.05
CA PHE A 6 -0.27 5.69 2.01
C PHE A 6 1.25 5.83 2.01
N THR A 7 1.94 4.86 2.60
CA THR A 7 3.38 4.96 2.83
C THR A 7 4.09 3.61 2.73
N LEU A 8 5.37 3.68 2.37
CA LEU A 8 6.32 2.58 2.49
C LEU A 8 6.86 2.50 3.91
N ALA A 9 7.11 1.29 4.38
CA ALA A 9 7.66 1.04 5.71
C ALA A 9 8.46 -0.27 5.76
N ASP A 10 9.40 -0.38 6.68
CA ASP A 10 10.09 -1.64 6.97
C ASP A 10 9.08 -2.71 7.44
N PHE A 11 8.08 -2.29 8.21
CA PHE A 11 7.03 -3.15 8.75
C PHE A 11 5.69 -2.41 8.87
N ALA A 12 4.60 -3.11 8.54
CA ALA A 12 3.25 -2.67 8.82
C ALA A 12 2.35 -3.83 9.26
N GLN A 13 1.37 -3.53 10.11
CA GLN A 13 0.39 -4.51 10.58
C GLN A 13 -0.93 -3.84 10.93
N ASP A 14 -2.05 -4.46 10.55
CA ASP A 14 -3.35 -4.15 11.12
C ASP A 14 -3.67 -5.10 12.29
N ASN A 15 -4.08 -4.52 13.42
CA ASN A 15 -4.60 -5.27 14.56
C ASN A 15 -5.94 -4.67 14.99
N HIS A 16 -7.04 -5.24 14.50
CA HIS A 16 -8.40 -4.75 14.78
C HIS A 16 -8.55 -3.25 14.47
N SER A 17 -8.23 -2.86 13.23
CA SER A 17 -8.27 -1.48 12.72
C SER A 17 -7.26 -0.50 13.34
N LYS A 18 -6.38 -0.99 14.24
CA LYS A 18 -5.20 -0.25 14.69
C LYS A 18 -4.04 -0.55 13.74
N LEU A 19 -3.67 0.45 12.94
CA LEU A 19 -2.56 0.37 12.01
C LEU A 19 -1.25 0.68 12.74
N THR A 20 -0.34 -0.28 12.77
CA THR A 20 1.05 -0.11 13.20
C THR A 20 1.92 0.09 11.97
N VAL A 21 2.77 1.12 11.99
CA VAL A 21 3.76 1.41 10.93
C VAL A 21 5.11 1.65 11.59
N VAL A 22 6.16 1.01 11.10
CA VAL A 22 7.52 1.13 11.63
C VAL A 22 8.51 1.37 10.51
N GLY A 23 9.35 2.39 10.67
CA GLY A 23 10.44 2.67 9.74
C GLY A 23 9.95 3.09 8.37
N THR A 24 9.22 4.22 8.27
CA THR A 24 8.82 4.75 6.97
C THR A 24 10.02 5.26 6.20
N PHE A 25 10.09 4.98 4.90
CA PHE A 25 11.20 5.37 4.05
C PHE A 25 10.73 5.74 2.64
N ASP A 26 11.60 6.41 1.89
CA ASP A 26 11.38 6.81 0.49
C ASP A 26 12.49 6.35 -0.47
N SER A 27 13.56 5.76 0.08
CA SER A 27 14.75 5.39 -0.68
C SER A 27 15.41 4.13 -0.12
N ILE A 28 15.93 3.30 -1.03
CA ILE A 28 16.72 2.10 -0.71
C ILE A 28 18.13 2.33 -1.22
N GLN A 29 19.11 2.30 -0.33
CA GLN A 29 20.52 2.47 -0.67
C GLN A 29 21.15 1.10 -0.99
N SER A 30 21.72 0.95 -2.19
CA SER A 30 22.45 -0.26 -2.58
C SER A 30 23.79 0.09 -3.23
N LYS A 31 24.81 -0.73 -2.96
CA LYS A 31 26.15 -0.61 -3.56
C LYS A 31 26.28 -1.36 -4.89
N GLN A 32 25.40 -2.32 -5.15
CA GLN A 32 25.43 -3.17 -6.34
C GLN A 32 24.02 -3.59 -6.76
N PHE A 33 23.88 -3.94 -8.04
CA PHE A 33 22.62 -4.41 -8.62
C PHE A 33 22.82 -5.79 -9.29
N PRO A 34 21.83 -6.70 -9.22
CA PRO A 34 20.51 -6.50 -8.62
C PRO A 34 20.54 -6.37 -7.09
N ALA A 35 19.76 -5.42 -6.57
CA ALA A 35 19.60 -5.21 -5.14
C ALA A 35 18.39 -6.01 -4.64
N VAL A 36 18.54 -6.69 -3.51
CA VAL A 36 17.43 -7.39 -2.84
C VAL A 36 17.15 -6.69 -1.52
N HIS A 37 15.94 -6.14 -1.38
CA HIS A 37 15.49 -5.51 -0.15
C HIS A 37 14.64 -6.50 0.65
N ALA A 38 15.05 -6.76 1.89
CA ALA A 38 14.55 -7.89 2.67
C ALA A 38 13.06 -7.78 3.01
N SER A 39 12.61 -6.61 3.46
CA SER A 39 11.25 -6.36 3.93
C SER A 39 10.77 -4.98 3.49
N CYS A 40 9.69 -4.93 2.73
CA CYS A 40 9.05 -3.69 2.33
C CYS A 40 7.55 -3.84 2.50
N SER A 41 6.94 -2.95 3.26
CA SER A 41 5.52 -2.96 3.56
C SER A 41 4.87 -1.71 2.99
N ILE A 42 3.69 -1.86 2.41
CA ILE A 42 2.79 -0.76 2.10
C ILE A 42 1.74 -0.70 3.19
N ALA A 43 1.71 0.42 3.91
CA ALA A 43 0.68 0.75 4.88
C ALA A 43 -0.27 1.78 4.26
N THR A 44 -1.54 1.41 4.14
CA THR A 44 -2.59 2.31 3.66
C THR A 44 -3.69 2.42 4.71
N ARG A 45 -4.18 3.62 4.96
CA ARG A 45 -5.38 3.90 5.72
C ARG A 45 -6.29 4.80 4.90
N LEU A 46 -7.51 4.34 4.70
CA LEU A 46 -8.53 5.03 3.93
C LEU A 46 -9.67 5.41 4.87
N ARG A 47 -10.14 6.64 4.76
CA ARG A 47 -11.36 7.12 5.40
C ARG A 47 -12.47 7.22 4.36
N PHE A 48 -13.65 6.73 4.72
CA PHE A 48 -14.81 6.74 3.85
C PHE A 48 -16.02 7.36 4.54
N SER A 49 -16.86 8.00 3.72
CA SER A 49 -18.16 8.52 4.12
C SER A 49 -19.27 7.51 3.81
N SER A 50 -20.49 7.76 4.30
CA SER A 50 -21.65 6.92 3.99
C SER A 50 -21.97 6.83 2.48
N LYS A 51 -21.53 7.80 1.66
CA LYS A 51 -21.70 7.79 0.20
C LYS A 51 -20.82 6.76 -0.51
N GLU A 52 -19.81 6.23 0.18
CA GLU A 52 -18.88 5.21 -0.30
C GLU A 52 -19.19 3.84 0.32
N THR A 53 -20.43 3.63 0.75
CA THR A 53 -20.87 2.31 1.23
C THR A 53 -20.94 1.33 0.07
N GLY A 54 -20.43 0.12 0.28
CA GLY A 54 -20.41 -0.93 -0.73
C GLY A 54 -19.07 -1.62 -0.82
N ASP A 55 -18.91 -2.42 -1.87
CA ASP A 55 -17.64 -3.04 -2.19
C ASP A 55 -16.88 -2.16 -3.19
N HIS A 56 -15.59 -1.94 -2.91
CA HIS A 56 -14.66 -1.25 -3.80
C HIS A 56 -13.51 -2.18 -4.17
N ASP A 57 -13.17 -2.27 -5.45
CA ASP A 57 -12.01 -3.02 -5.89
C ASP A 57 -10.76 -2.15 -5.80
N PHE A 58 -9.65 -2.73 -5.32
CA PHE A 58 -8.35 -2.05 -5.32
C PHE A 58 -7.29 -2.84 -6.08
N LYS A 59 -6.33 -2.10 -6.62
CA LYS A 59 -5.14 -2.64 -7.29
C LYS A 59 -3.90 -1.87 -6.85
N LEU A 60 -2.89 -2.58 -6.37
CA LEU A 60 -1.57 -2.05 -6.04
C LEU A 60 -0.53 -2.60 -7.04
N ARG A 61 0.22 -1.69 -7.65
CA ARG A 61 1.28 -2.02 -8.63
C ARG A 61 2.62 -1.50 -8.14
N LEU A 62 3.69 -2.20 -8.50
CA LEU A 62 5.07 -1.71 -8.39
C LEU A 62 5.65 -1.56 -9.79
N ILE A 63 5.97 -0.32 -10.15
CA ILE A 63 6.42 0.08 -11.47
C ILE A 63 7.87 0.58 -11.40
N ASP A 64 8.69 0.23 -12.37
CA ASP A 64 10.05 0.78 -12.50
C ASP A 64 10.09 2.10 -13.28
N ALA A 65 11.30 2.65 -13.45
CA ALA A 65 11.51 3.90 -14.14
C ALA A 65 11.10 3.88 -15.63
N ASP A 66 10.96 2.70 -16.24
CA ASP A 66 10.55 2.55 -17.64
C ASP A 66 9.04 2.28 -17.78
N GLY A 67 8.29 2.23 -16.67
CA GLY A 67 6.87 1.93 -16.68
C GLY A 67 6.54 0.43 -16.64
N LYS A 68 7.52 -0.44 -16.39
CA LYS A 68 7.32 -1.89 -16.35
C LYS A 68 6.87 -2.36 -14.96
N GLU A 69 5.89 -3.26 -14.91
CA GLU A 69 5.50 -3.96 -13.68
C GLU A 69 6.62 -4.90 -13.21
N ILE A 70 7.08 -4.70 -11.97
CA ILE A 70 8.14 -5.50 -11.33
C ILE A 70 7.56 -6.73 -10.62
N ILE A 71 6.30 -6.66 -10.19
CA ILE A 71 5.59 -7.74 -9.50
C ILE A 71 4.21 -7.95 -10.11
N GLN A 72 3.60 -9.11 -9.86
CA GLN A 72 2.18 -9.30 -10.11
C GLN A 72 1.38 -8.30 -9.26
N PRO A 73 0.46 -7.51 -9.86
CA PRO A 73 -0.34 -6.56 -9.12
C PRO A 73 -1.14 -7.23 -8.01
N VAL A 74 -1.08 -6.65 -6.80
CA VAL A 74 -1.89 -7.09 -5.67
C VAL A 74 -3.29 -6.50 -5.85
N GLN A 75 -4.31 -7.35 -5.79
CA GLN A 75 -5.70 -6.96 -6.00
C GLN A 75 -6.54 -7.50 -4.86
N GLY A 76 -7.61 -6.78 -4.53
CA GLY A 76 -8.56 -7.21 -3.53
C GLY A 76 -9.77 -6.29 -3.48
N LYS A 77 -10.64 -6.56 -2.51
CA LYS A 77 -11.90 -5.87 -2.34
C LYS A 77 -11.97 -5.27 -0.94
N ILE A 78 -12.41 -4.01 -0.87
CA ILE A 78 -12.66 -3.26 0.35
C ILE A 78 -14.17 -3.25 0.55
N SER A 79 -14.67 -3.92 1.59
CA SER A 79 -16.08 -3.86 1.96
C SER A 79 -16.30 -2.75 2.97
N VAL A 80 -16.93 -1.68 2.52
CA VAL A 80 -17.29 -0.52 3.31
C VAL A 80 -18.71 -0.69 3.85
N SER A 81 -18.82 -0.88 5.17
CA SER A 81 -20.11 -0.88 5.85
C SER A 81 -20.57 0.56 6.12
N ASN A 82 -21.90 0.76 6.13
CA ASN A 82 -22.47 2.07 6.41
C ASN A 82 -22.10 2.50 7.84
N PRO A 83 -21.32 3.58 8.02
CA PRO A 83 -20.96 4.06 9.35
C PRO A 83 -22.21 4.57 10.08
N ALA A 84 -22.38 4.15 11.34
CA ALA A 84 -23.51 4.59 12.15
C ALA A 84 -23.51 6.11 12.36
N ASN A 85 -24.70 6.71 12.42
CA ASN A 85 -24.92 8.11 12.82
C ASN A 85 -24.16 9.16 12.00
N GLY A 86 -23.92 8.92 10.70
CA GLY A 86 -23.27 9.90 9.82
C GLY A 86 -21.78 10.12 10.09
N GLN A 87 -21.13 9.18 10.79
CA GLN A 87 -19.70 9.20 11.00
C GLN A 87 -18.93 8.76 9.76
N PHE A 88 -17.61 8.83 9.83
CA PHE A 88 -16.70 8.23 8.86
C PHE A 88 -16.24 6.87 9.39
N GLY A 89 -16.03 5.90 8.50
CA GLY A 89 -15.32 4.68 8.83
C GLY A 89 -13.91 4.67 8.22
N SER A 90 -13.08 3.74 8.69
CA SER A 90 -11.73 3.57 8.18
C SER A 90 -11.40 2.12 7.89
N VAL A 91 -10.70 1.88 6.78
CA VAL A 91 -10.12 0.57 6.45
C VAL A 91 -8.61 0.73 6.33
N ASN A 92 -7.88 -0.25 6.85
CA ASN A 92 -6.45 -0.37 6.65
C ASN A 92 -6.17 -1.46 5.61
N ILE A 93 -5.23 -1.20 4.70
CA ILE A 93 -4.70 -2.17 3.75
C ILE A 93 -3.21 -2.28 4.03
N VAL A 94 -2.76 -3.49 4.34
CA VAL A 94 -1.35 -3.79 4.60
C VAL A 94 -0.89 -4.84 3.61
N VAL A 95 0.13 -4.50 2.83
CA VAL A 95 0.76 -5.43 1.89
C VAL A 95 2.23 -5.56 2.25
N ASN A 96 2.65 -6.78 2.58
CA ASN A 96 4.01 -7.08 2.99
C ASN A 96 4.74 -7.81 1.86
N PHE A 97 5.79 -7.19 1.36
CA PHE A 97 6.68 -7.75 0.35
C PHE A 97 7.97 -8.23 1.01
N ASN A 98 8.33 -9.48 0.74
CA ASN A 98 9.58 -10.07 1.21
C ASN A 98 10.53 -10.26 0.02
N GLN A 99 11.78 -9.86 0.21
CA GLN A 99 12.85 -10.02 -0.79
C GLN A 99 12.53 -9.37 -2.15
N LEU A 100 12.07 -8.11 -2.15
CA LEU A 100 11.87 -7.36 -3.39
C LEU A 100 13.20 -7.19 -4.12
N LYS A 101 13.23 -7.60 -5.39
CA LYS A 101 14.41 -7.50 -6.25
C LYS A 101 14.29 -6.29 -7.16
N PHE A 102 15.33 -5.46 -7.18
CA PHE A 102 15.48 -4.30 -8.03
C PHE A 102 16.66 -4.52 -8.97
N GLU A 103 16.41 -4.66 -10.26
CA GLU A 103 17.44 -5.03 -11.25
C GLU A 103 18.42 -3.90 -11.56
N LYS A 104 17.99 -2.64 -11.41
CA LYS A 104 18.77 -1.45 -11.75
C LYS A 104 18.48 -0.28 -10.80
N PRO A 105 19.41 0.69 -10.67
CA PRO A 105 19.12 1.94 -9.97
C PRO A 105 18.04 2.72 -10.72
N GLY A 106 17.22 3.46 -9.97
CA GLY A 106 16.20 4.31 -10.55
C GLY A 106 15.05 4.58 -9.61
N ARG A 107 14.08 5.35 -10.11
CA ARG A 107 12.82 5.58 -9.42
C ARG A 107 11.90 4.38 -9.62
N TYR A 108 11.31 3.92 -8.54
CA TYR A 108 10.22 2.95 -8.55
C TYR A 108 8.98 3.61 -7.94
N SER A 109 7.81 3.22 -8.41
CA SER A 109 6.54 3.80 -7.95
C SER A 109 5.60 2.70 -7.49
N PHE A 110 5.07 2.86 -6.28
CA PHE A 110 3.91 2.09 -5.84
C PHE A 110 2.66 2.89 -6.20
N GLU A 111 1.80 2.28 -7.00
CA GLU A 111 0.58 2.91 -7.50
C GLU A 111 -0.63 2.18 -6.94
N LEU A 112 -1.48 2.91 -6.19
CA LEU A 112 -2.74 2.41 -5.64
C LEU A 112 -3.91 2.96 -6.47
N TYR A 113 -4.73 2.06 -6.98
CA TYR A 113 -5.98 2.35 -7.68
C TYR A 113 -7.14 1.83 -6.85
N ILE A 114 -8.20 2.63 -6.74
CA ILE A 114 -9.45 2.31 -6.06
C ILE A 114 -10.57 2.92 -6.92
N ASP A 115 -11.69 2.20 -7.07
CA ASP A 115 -12.87 2.63 -7.82
C ASP A 115 -13.90 3.46 -7.02
#